data_AF-A0AB37H3Y4-F1
#
_entry.id   AF-A0AB37H3Y4-F1
#
_cell.length_a   1.000
_cell.length_b   1.000
_cell.length_c   1.000
_cell.angle_alpha   90.00
_cell.angle_beta   90.00
_cell.angle_gamma   90.00
#
_symmetry.space_group_name_H-M   'P 1'
#
loop_
_entity.id
_entity.type
_entity.pdbx_description
1 polymer ?
#
loop_
_entity_poly.entity_id
_entity_poly.type
_entity_poly.pdbx_seq_one_letter_code
_entity_poly.pdbx_strand_id
1 'polypeptide(L)'
;MSFTPSEIKNKEFSRTKNGLEPSEVADYLSQLSQEIEHLKDQNKQLETVVQEKENNLKSYKEVQQSVSDALVQAQAASQETKAAAAKEAEAIINKANADADRIVNDGIEKARRLSFQTEDMKRQSKIFRSRFRMLVEAQLDLLKNDDWDYLLNYDLDAQQVTEENVQHLNQNDLTEAEKQQAQQAKAQQTAAENKESNKENK
;
A
#
# COMPACT_ATOMS: atom_id res chain seq x y z
N MET A 1 27.83 83.31 9.70
CA MET A 1 28.84 84.35 9.37
C MET A 1 28.53 85.60 10.16
N SER A 2 29.57 86.36 10.52
CA SER A 2 29.47 87.55 11.37
C SER A 2 28.95 88.80 10.64
N PHE A 3 28.92 88.78 9.30
CA PHE A 3 28.42 89.86 8.46
C PHE A 3 27.70 89.30 7.21
N THR A 4 26.68 90.00 6.73
CA THR A 4 25.96 89.68 5.49
C THR A 4 26.57 90.41 4.27
N PRO A 5 26.40 89.91 3.03
CA PRO A 5 26.82 90.63 1.83
C PRO A 5 26.31 92.08 1.79
N SER A 6 25.04 92.27 2.17
CA SER A 6 24.42 93.58 2.27
C SER A 6 25.06 94.50 3.33
N GLU A 7 25.47 93.95 4.47
CA GLU A 7 26.19 94.70 5.52
C GLU A 7 27.61 95.11 5.09
N ILE A 8 28.26 94.30 4.24
CA ILE A 8 29.59 94.59 3.69
C ILE A 8 29.49 95.71 2.66
N LYS A 9 28.51 95.64 1.76
CA LYS A 9 28.28 96.64 0.70
C LYS A 9 27.88 98.01 1.27
N ASN A 10 27.09 98.04 2.34
CA ASN A 10 26.57 99.27 2.94
C ASN A 10 27.46 99.80 4.08
N LYS A 11 28.68 99.30 4.25
CA LYS A 11 29.57 99.70 5.33
C LYS A 11 30.14 101.11 5.08
N GLU A 12 29.89 102.03 6.00
CA GLU A 12 30.49 103.37 5.98
C GLU A 12 31.76 103.46 6.83
N PHE A 13 32.72 104.25 6.36
CA PHE A 13 34.02 104.50 7.02
C PHE A 13 34.23 106.00 7.25
N SER A 14 34.86 106.35 8.38
CA SER A 14 35.27 107.73 8.69
C SER A 14 36.42 108.20 7.81
N ARG A 15 36.36 109.45 7.29
CA ARG A 15 37.40 110.03 6.44
C ARG A 15 38.57 110.59 7.25
N THR A 16 39.81 110.38 6.81
CA THR A 16 41.05 110.89 7.44
C THR A 16 41.99 111.47 6.38
N LYS A 17 42.82 112.46 6.74
CA LYS A 17 43.64 113.29 5.83
C LYS A 17 44.60 112.52 4.90
N ASN A 18 45.02 111.31 5.28
CA ASN A 18 45.85 110.39 4.46
C ASN A 18 45.15 109.02 4.30
N GLY A 19 43.83 108.99 4.19
CA GLY A 19 43.05 107.76 4.05
C GLY A 19 43.04 107.17 2.63
N LEU A 20 42.50 105.96 2.50
CA LEU A 20 42.23 105.32 1.21
C LEU A 20 41.13 106.07 0.44
N GLU A 21 41.17 105.99 -0.89
CA GLU A 21 40.18 106.63 -1.76
C GLU A 21 38.79 105.99 -1.58
N PRO A 22 37.74 106.76 -1.26
CA PRO A 22 36.41 106.22 -0.98
C PRO A 22 35.78 105.40 -2.13
N SER A 23 36.05 105.76 -3.39
CA SER A 23 35.51 105.03 -4.55
C SER A 23 36.16 103.65 -4.70
N GLU A 24 37.48 103.55 -4.57
CA GLU A 24 38.23 102.29 -4.65
C GLU A 24 37.82 101.32 -3.53
N VAL A 25 37.61 101.84 -2.31
CA VAL A 25 37.10 101.04 -1.18
C VAL A 25 35.67 100.55 -1.45
N ALA A 26 34.79 101.40 -1.98
CA ALA A 26 33.42 101.01 -2.30
C ALA A 26 33.35 99.93 -3.40
N ASP A 27 34.19 100.05 -4.44
CA ASP A 27 34.29 99.05 -5.50
C ASP A 27 34.80 97.71 -4.98
N TYR A 28 35.82 97.72 -4.10
CA TYR A 28 36.33 96.52 -3.46
C TYR A 28 35.29 95.85 -2.55
N LEU A 29 34.54 96.62 -1.75
CA LEU A 29 33.45 96.08 -0.91
C LEU A 29 32.32 95.49 -1.76
N SER A 30 32.03 96.06 -2.91
CA SER A 30 31.04 95.53 -3.86
C SER A 30 31.48 94.18 -4.42
N GLN A 31 32.74 94.06 -4.85
CA GLN A 31 33.32 92.78 -5.31
C GLN A 31 33.35 91.75 -4.19
N LEU A 32 33.77 92.15 -2.97
CA LEU A 32 33.79 91.27 -1.80
C LEU A 32 32.38 90.79 -1.42
N SER A 33 31.39 91.66 -1.48
CA SER A 33 29.99 91.29 -1.27
C SER A 33 29.52 90.24 -2.28
N GLN A 34 29.84 90.43 -3.57
CA GLN A 34 29.48 89.48 -4.62
C GLN A 34 30.17 88.13 -4.43
N GLU A 35 31.45 88.12 -4.07
CA GLU A 35 32.19 86.87 -3.82
C GLU A 35 31.66 86.12 -2.60
N ILE A 36 31.32 86.81 -1.51
CA ILE A 36 30.71 86.16 -0.33
C ILE A 36 29.31 85.61 -0.66
N GLU A 37 28.53 86.32 -1.47
CA GLU A 37 27.23 85.83 -1.94
C GLU A 37 27.40 84.56 -2.80
N HIS A 38 28.37 84.57 -3.72
CA HIS A 38 28.72 83.40 -4.53
C HIS A 38 29.15 82.20 -3.68
N LEU A 39 30.06 82.41 -2.73
CA LEU A 39 30.53 81.35 -1.81
C LEU A 39 29.39 80.81 -0.94
N LYS A 40 28.46 81.67 -0.51
CA LYS A 40 27.29 81.26 0.27
C LYS A 40 26.36 80.36 -0.56
N ASP A 41 26.11 80.72 -1.82
CA ASP A 41 25.28 79.91 -2.72
C ASP A 41 25.95 78.57 -3.04
N GLN A 42 27.27 78.57 -3.30
CA GLN A 42 28.04 77.34 -3.49
C GLN A 42 28.00 76.45 -2.24
N ASN A 43 28.17 77.02 -1.05
CA ASN A 43 28.11 76.25 0.20
C ASN A 43 26.73 75.63 0.41
N LYS A 44 25.66 76.39 0.15
CA LYS A 44 24.29 75.86 0.22
C LYS A 44 24.05 74.73 -0.79
N GLN A 45 24.56 74.85 -2.01
CA GLN A 45 24.51 73.78 -3.00
C GLN A 45 25.28 72.54 -2.54
N LEU A 46 26.49 72.71 -2.02
CA LEU A 46 27.30 71.62 -1.48
C LEU A 46 26.61 70.93 -0.29
N GLU A 47 26.05 71.69 0.66
CA GLU A 47 25.27 71.15 1.78
C GLU A 47 24.09 70.31 1.28
N THR A 48 23.39 70.77 0.24
CA THR A 48 22.26 70.03 -0.37
C THR A 48 22.74 68.71 -0.99
N VAL A 49 23.84 68.75 -1.74
CA VAL A 49 24.43 67.55 -2.36
C VAL A 49 24.91 66.57 -1.29
N VAL A 50 25.58 67.05 -0.24
CA VAL A 50 26.03 66.21 0.88
C VAL A 50 24.84 65.51 1.52
N GLN A 51 23.77 66.26 1.81
CA GLN A 51 22.57 65.69 2.44
C GLN A 51 21.88 64.66 1.54
N GLU A 52 21.82 64.88 0.23
CA GLU A 52 21.31 63.90 -0.74
C GLU A 52 22.18 62.63 -0.75
N LYS A 53 23.52 62.77 -0.77
CA LYS A 53 24.45 61.63 -0.74
C LYS A 53 24.35 60.84 0.55
N GLU A 54 24.20 61.51 1.69
CA GLU A 54 24.01 60.85 2.99
C GLU A 54 22.70 60.05 3.04
N ASN A 55 21.61 60.61 2.52
CA ASN A 55 20.33 59.91 2.42
C ASN A 55 20.43 58.67 1.51
N ASN A 56 21.08 58.80 0.36
CA ASN A 56 21.31 57.68 -0.55
C ASN A 56 22.19 56.61 0.09
N LEU A 57 23.25 56.99 0.80
CA LEU A 57 24.12 56.06 1.52
C LEU A 57 23.35 55.29 2.60
N LYS A 58 22.46 55.98 3.33
CA LYS A 58 21.60 55.34 4.33
C LYS A 58 20.66 54.33 3.68
N SER A 59 20.00 54.69 2.59
CA SER A 59 19.14 53.78 1.82
C SER A 59 19.92 52.54 1.33
N TYR A 60 21.12 52.73 0.78
CA TYR A 60 21.95 51.60 0.35
C TYR A 60 22.36 50.69 1.51
N LYS A 61 22.67 51.24 2.68
CA LYS A 61 22.95 50.44 3.88
C LYS A 61 21.74 49.64 4.34
N GLU A 62 20.55 50.24 4.31
CA GLU A 62 19.29 49.54 4.66
C GLU A 62 19.00 48.40 3.68
N VAL A 63 19.17 48.63 2.37
CA VAL A 63 19.02 47.58 1.35
C VAL A 63 20.07 46.49 1.53
N GLN A 64 21.34 46.85 1.77
CA GLN A 64 22.41 45.89 2.02
C GLN A 64 22.07 45.00 3.24
N GLN A 65 21.58 45.60 4.32
CA GLN A 65 21.21 44.86 5.52
C GLN A 65 20.06 43.90 5.23
N SER A 66 19.00 44.38 4.57
CA SER A 66 17.86 43.54 4.17
C SER A 66 18.27 42.37 3.28
N VAL A 67 19.15 42.60 2.30
CA VAL A 67 19.68 41.55 1.43
C VAL A 67 20.53 40.55 2.22
N SER A 68 21.36 41.03 3.16
CA SER A 68 22.16 40.17 4.03
C SER A 68 21.26 39.27 4.90
N ASP A 69 20.22 39.84 5.49
CA ASP A 69 19.28 39.10 6.34
C ASP A 69 18.50 38.05 5.51
N ALA A 70 18.07 38.43 4.30
CA ALA A 70 17.42 37.50 3.37
C ALA A 70 18.35 36.35 2.95
N LEU A 71 19.65 36.62 2.74
CA LEU A 71 20.66 35.60 2.43
C LEU A 71 20.84 34.62 3.58
N VAL A 72 20.94 35.12 4.81
CA VAL A 72 21.07 34.28 6.02
C VAL A 72 19.82 33.42 6.19
N GLN A 73 18.63 33.99 6.01
CA GLN A 73 17.37 33.26 6.10
C GLN A 73 17.25 32.19 4.99
N ALA A 74 17.63 32.52 3.76
CA ALA A 74 17.64 31.58 2.64
C ALA A 74 18.62 30.42 2.90
N GLN A 75 19.80 30.71 3.47
CA GLN A 75 20.77 29.68 3.84
C GLN A 75 20.22 28.77 4.94
N ALA A 76 19.60 29.33 5.99
CA ALA A 76 18.98 28.56 7.07
C ALA A 76 17.86 27.65 6.54
N ALA A 77 16.95 28.20 5.73
CA ALA A 77 15.88 27.42 5.08
C ALA A 77 16.43 26.33 4.16
N SER A 78 17.51 26.59 3.43
CA SER A 78 18.18 25.60 2.59
C SER A 78 18.78 24.45 3.41
N GLN A 79 19.44 24.77 4.54
CA GLN A 79 19.99 23.78 5.44
C GLN A 79 18.90 22.93 6.10
N GLU A 80 17.83 23.56 6.56
CA GLU A 80 16.66 22.87 7.13
C GLU A 80 16.01 21.94 6.11
N THR A 81 15.79 22.42 4.88
CA THR A 81 15.24 21.61 3.79
C THR A 81 16.13 20.40 3.48
N LYS A 82 17.46 20.59 3.41
CA LYS A 82 18.41 19.49 3.20
C LYS A 82 18.38 18.47 4.33
N ALA A 83 18.33 18.93 5.58
CA ALA A 83 18.27 18.05 6.75
C ALA A 83 16.96 17.24 6.78
N ALA A 84 15.82 17.88 6.48
CA ALA A 84 14.52 17.22 6.38
C ALA A 84 14.52 16.15 5.28
N ALA A 85 15.00 16.50 4.07
CA ALA A 85 15.09 15.56 2.96
C ALA A 85 16.01 14.37 3.25
N ALA A 86 17.16 14.61 3.91
CA ALA A 86 18.06 13.53 4.32
C ALA A 86 17.40 12.57 5.33
N LYS A 87 16.71 13.12 6.33
CA LYS A 87 15.98 12.33 7.32
C LYS A 87 14.83 11.53 6.69
N GLU A 88 14.11 12.13 5.76
CA GLU A 88 13.03 11.45 5.04
C GLU A 88 13.57 10.33 4.14
N ALA A 89 14.68 10.57 3.44
CA ALA A 89 15.35 9.54 2.66
C ALA A 89 15.81 8.35 3.53
N GLU A 90 16.41 8.62 4.68
CA GLU A 90 16.80 7.58 5.64
C GLU A 90 15.58 6.80 6.16
N ALA A 91 14.48 7.50 6.47
CA ALA A 91 13.24 6.86 6.90
C ALA A 91 12.63 5.96 5.81
N ILE A 92 12.66 6.39 4.54
CA ILE A 92 12.21 5.60 3.40
C ILE A 92 13.06 4.35 3.24
N ILE A 93 14.39 4.48 3.31
CA ILE A 93 15.32 3.33 3.20
C ILE A 93 15.08 2.35 4.34
N ASN A 94 14.97 2.82 5.58
CA ASN A 94 14.73 1.97 6.74
C ASN A 94 13.38 1.25 6.65
N LYS A 95 12.34 1.94 6.18
CA LYS A 95 11.03 1.32 5.94
C LYS A 95 11.09 0.25 4.84
N ALA A 96 11.75 0.56 3.72
CA ALA A 96 11.91 -0.39 2.62
C ALA A 96 12.67 -1.64 3.05
N ASN A 97 13.72 -1.49 3.85
CA ASN A 97 14.47 -2.62 4.41
C ASN A 97 13.60 -3.47 5.35
N ALA A 98 12.85 -2.84 6.26
CA ALA A 98 11.95 -3.56 7.16
C ALA A 98 10.84 -4.31 6.42
N ASP A 99 10.27 -3.69 5.37
CA ASP A 99 9.26 -4.33 4.52
C ASP A 99 9.87 -5.50 3.71
N ALA A 100 11.09 -5.34 3.20
CA ALA A 100 11.81 -6.42 2.52
C ALA A 100 12.06 -7.61 3.45
N ASP A 101 12.57 -7.37 4.66
CA ASP A 101 12.80 -8.41 5.66
C ASP A 101 11.49 -9.13 6.03
N ARG A 102 10.39 -8.38 6.15
CA ARG A 102 9.07 -8.96 6.40
C ARG A 102 8.62 -9.86 5.26
N ILE A 103 8.78 -9.43 4.01
CA ILE A 103 8.42 -10.23 2.82
C ILE A 103 9.25 -11.51 2.75
N VAL A 104 10.56 -11.40 3.00
CA VAL A 104 11.47 -12.56 3.00
C VAL A 104 11.06 -13.56 4.08
N ASN A 105 10.79 -13.09 5.30
CA ASN A 105 10.38 -13.96 6.40
C ASN A 105 9.04 -14.65 6.13
N ASP A 106 8.03 -13.92 5.62
CA ASP A 106 6.75 -14.50 5.21
C ASP A 106 6.92 -15.54 4.08
N GLY A 107 7.80 -15.27 3.12
CA GLY A 107 8.17 -16.21 2.07
C GLY A 107 8.81 -17.49 2.62
N ILE A 108 9.74 -17.37 3.57
CA ILE A 108 10.39 -18.51 4.22
C ILE A 108 9.37 -19.34 5.01
N GLU A 109 8.47 -18.70 5.76
CA GLU A 109 7.43 -19.38 6.53
C GLU A 109 6.48 -20.16 5.61
N LYS A 110 6.00 -19.53 4.54
CA LYS A 110 5.16 -20.19 3.53
C LYS A 110 5.87 -21.36 2.86
N ALA A 111 7.15 -21.20 2.51
CA ALA A 111 7.95 -22.27 1.91
C ALA A 111 8.11 -23.46 2.86
N ARG A 112 8.39 -23.20 4.15
CA ARG A 112 8.45 -24.25 5.19
C ARG A 112 7.12 -24.98 5.31
N ARG A 113 6.01 -24.23 5.42
CA ARG A 113 4.67 -24.82 5.52
C ARG A 113 4.34 -25.70 4.32
N LEU A 114 4.63 -25.23 3.10
CA LEU A 114 4.41 -26.00 1.88
C LEU A 114 5.28 -27.26 1.83
N SER A 115 6.53 -27.18 2.28
CA SER A 115 7.42 -28.34 2.40
C SER A 115 6.84 -29.39 3.34
N PHE A 116 6.37 -28.99 4.53
CA PHE A 116 5.72 -29.91 5.47
C PHE A 116 4.46 -30.55 4.89
N GLN A 117 3.59 -29.75 4.25
CA GLN A 117 2.37 -30.26 3.60
C GLN A 117 2.69 -31.25 2.47
N THR A 118 3.75 -30.98 1.70
CA THR A 118 4.21 -31.86 0.61
C THR A 118 4.73 -33.19 1.17
N GLU A 119 5.50 -33.15 2.25
CA GLU A 119 6.02 -34.35 2.88
C GLU A 119 4.89 -35.20 3.49
N ASP A 120 3.93 -34.56 4.18
CA ASP A 120 2.77 -35.26 4.73
C ASP A 120 1.91 -35.87 3.62
N MET A 121 1.64 -35.14 2.53
CA MET A 121 0.95 -35.67 1.35
C MET A 121 1.66 -36.90 0.78
N LYS A 122 2.99 -36.85 0.62
CA LYS A 122 3.77 -38.00 0.15
C LYS A 122 3.63 -39.20 1.09
N ARG A 123 3.65 -38.96 2.42
CA ARG A 123 3.43 -40.02 3.42
C ARG A 123 2.03 -40.62 3.30
N GLN A 124 1.00 -39.79 3.19
CA GLN A 124 -0.38 -40.22 2.99
C GLN A 124 -0.54 -41.02 1.69
N SER A 125 0.06 -40.58 0.58
CA SER A 125 0.04 -41.32 -0.69
C SER A 125 0.72 -42.70 -0.58
N LYS A 126 1.85 -42.81 0.14
CA LYS A 126 2.51 -44.11 0.39
C LYS A 126 1.61 -45.05 1.18
N ILE A 127 0.97 -44.55 2.24
CA ILE A 127 0.04 -45.34 3.06
C ILE A 127 -1.16 -45.79 2.23
N PHE A 128 -1.77 -44.86 1.48
CA PHE A 128 -2.88 -45.16 0.59
C PHE A 128 -2.51 -46.23 -0.44
N ARG A 129 -1.36 -46.08 -1.11
CA ARG A 129 -0.86 -47.06 -2.09
C ARG A 129 -0.69 -48.45 -1.45
N SER A 130 -0.13 -48.52 -0.24
CA SER A 130 0.03 -49.79 0.47
C SER A 130 -1.31 -50.44 0.80
N ARG A 131 -2.26 -49.66 1.34
CA ARG A 131 -3.62 -50.14 1.66
C ARG A 131 -4.38 -50.60 0.41
N PHE A 132 -4.29 -49.83 -0.66
CA PHE A 132 -4.93 -50.17 -1.93
C PHE A 132 -4.34 -51.44 -2.53
N ARG A 133 -3.01 -51.60 -2.47
CA ARG A 133 -2.33 -52.82 -2.91
C ARG A 133 -2.82 -54.05 -2.11
N MET A 134 -2.85 -53.96 -0.78
CA MET A 134 -3.36 -55.05 0.06
C MET A 134 -4.82 -55.39 -0.26
N LEU A 135 -5.67 -54.39 -0.51
CA LEU A 135 -7.06 -54.62 -0.91
C LEU A 135 -7.15 -55.38 -2.23
N VAL A 136 -6.38 -54.97 -3.24
CA VAL A 136 -6.37 -55.64 -4.55
C VAL A 136 -5.78 -57.05 -4.44
N GLU A 137 -4.71 -57.24 -3.68
CA GLU A 137 -4.13 -58.57 -3.42
C GLU A 137 -5.15 -59.50 -2.74
N ALA A 138 -5.88 -59.02 -1.72
CA ALA A 138 -6.93 -59.80 -1.07
C ALA A 138 -8.09 -60.18 -2.02
N GLN A 139 -8.50 -59.28 -2.92
CA GLN A 139 -9.51 -59.58 -3.93
C GLN A 139 -8.99 -60.56 -5.00
N LEU A 140 -7.72 -60.46 -5.38
CA LEU A 140 -7.08 -61.43 -6.27
C LEU A 140 -6.95 -62.80 -5.63
N ASP A 141 -6.61 -62.88 -4.35
CA ASP A 141 -6.51 -64.14 -3.62
C ASP A 141 -7.88 -64.83 -3.50
N LEU A 142 -8.96 -64.06 -3.30
CA LEU A 142 -10.32 -64.59 -3.34
C LEU A 142 -10.68 -65.19 -4.71
N LEU A 143 -10.26 -64.55 -5.81
CA LEU A 143 -10.49 -65.06 -7.17
C LEU A 143 -9.61 -66.26 -7.52
N LYS A 144 -8.41 -66.34 -6.93
CA LYS A 144 -7.48 -67.45 -7.14
C LYS A 144 -7.83 -68.67 -6.29
N ASN A 145 -8.71 -68.55 -5.30
CA ASN A 145 -9.10 -69.71 -4.52
C ASN A 145 -9.88 -70.68 -5.40
N ASP A 146 -9.52 -71.96 -5.36
CA ASP A 146 -10.15 -73.05 -6.12
C ASP A 146 -11.63 -73.25 -5.74
N ASP A 147 -12.14 -72.49 -4.75
CA ASP A 147 -13.56 -72.37 -4.41
C ASP A 147 -14.42 -72.04 -5.64
N TRP A 148 -13.91 -71.22 -6.56
CA TRP A 148 -14.61 -70.92 -7.81
C TRP A 148 -14.67 -72.13 -8.74
N ASP A 149 -13.58 -72.90 -8.85
CA ASP A 149 -13.58 -74.15 -9.63
C ASP A 149 -14.53 -75.19 -9.02
N TYR A 150 -14.71 -75.19 -7.70
CA TYR A 150 -15.69 -76.03 -7.00
C TYR A 150 -17.14 -75.56 -7.21
N LEU A 151 -17.40 -74.25 -7.18
CA LEU A 151 -18.71 -73.63 -7.40
C LEU A 151 -19.17 -73.65 -8.88
N LEU A 152 -18.23 -73.63 -9.81
CA LEU A 152 -18.50 -73.66 -11.26
C LEU A 152 -18.51 -75.08 -11.84
N ASN A 153 -18.13 -76.10 -11.06
CA ASN A 153 -18.35 -77.50 -11.40
C ASN A 153 -19.86 -77.83 -11.37
N TYR A 154 -20.53 -77.57 -12.49
CA TYR A 154 -21.97 -77.70 -12.68
C TYR A 154 -22.48 -79.15 -12.74
N ASP A 155 -21.66 -80.15 -12.42
CA ASP A 155 -21.94 -81.57 -12.68
C ASP A 155 -22.26 -82.42 -11.45
N LEU A 156 -22.54 -81.84 -10.27
CA LEU A 156 -22.74 -82.62 -9.04
C LEU A 156 -24.08 -82.49 -8.30
N ASP A 157 -25.03 -81.66 -8.75
CA ASP A 157 -26.36 -81.56 -8.12
C ASP A 157 -27.54 -81.67 -9.10
N ALA A 158 -27.40 -82.46 -10.18
CA ALA A 158 -28.56 -83.03 -10.86
C ALA A 158 -29.14 -84.22 -10.07
N GLN A 159 -29.24 -84.10 -8.74
CA GLN A 159 -30.04 -85.02 -7.93
C GLN A 159 -31.49 -84.58 -8.03
N GLN A 160 -32.32 -85.51 -8.50
CA GLN A 160 -33.75 -85.35 -8.77
C GLN A 160 -34.45 -84.65 -7.60
N VAL A 161 -35.10 -83.53 -7.89
CA VAL A 161 -36.02 -82.87 -6.96
C VAL A 161 -37.19 -83.82 -6.71
N THR A 162 -37.12 -84.61 -5.65
CA THR A 162 -38.26 -85.37 -5.11
C THR A 162 -39.13 -84.43 -4.29
N GLU A 163 -40.45 -84.49 -4.50
CA GLU A 163 -41.48 -83.58 -3.96
C GLU A 163 -41.50 -83.42 -2.42
N GLU A 164 -40.77 -84.23 -1.67
CA GLU A 164 -40.74 -84.19 -0.19
C GLU A 164 -39.92 -83.02 0.40
N ASN A 165 -39.01 -82.41 -0.35
CA ASN A 165 -38.16 -81.33 0.19
C ASN A 165 -38.77 -79.92 0.14
N VAL A 166 -40.05 -79.80 -0.26
CA VAL A 166 -40.76 -78.51 -0.30
C VAL A 166 -41.25 -78.04 1.09
N GLN A 167 -41.13 -78.86 2.14
CA GLN A 167 -41.77 -78.56 3.43
C GLN A 167 -40.90 -77.84 4.47
N HIS A 168 -39.71 -77.38 4.12
CA HIS A 168 -38.89 -76.54 5.01
C HIS A 168 -38.50 -75.21 4.37
N LEU A 169 -39.52 -74.42 4.01
CA LEU A 169 -39.38 -72.98 3.83
C LEU A 169 -40.25 -72.29 4.90
N ASN A 170 -39.60 -71.53 5.77
CA ASN A 170 -40.21 -70.82 6.89
C ASN A 170 -41.38 -69.92 6.43
N GLN A 171 -42.56 -70.10 7.02
CA GLN A 171 -43.79 -69.33 6.73
C GLN A 171 -43.76 -67.85 7.14
N ASN A 172 -42.61 -67.34 7.62
CA ASN A 172 -42.49 -65.98 8.14
C ASN A 172 -41.77 -64.99 7.21
N ASP A 173 -41.28 -65.43 6.04
CA ASP A 173 -40.70 -64.53 5.03
C ASP A 173 -41.61 -64.33 3.80
N LEU A 174 -42.90 -64.68 3.90
CA LEU A 174 -43.87 -64.42 2.83
C LEU A 174 -44.59 -63.09 3.02
N THR A 175 -44.46 -62.24 2.00
CA THR A 175 -45.15 -60.95 1.88
C THR A 175 -46.66 -61.17 1.72
N GLU A 176 -47.52 -60.23 2.15
CA GLU A 176 -48.99 -60.40 2.08
C GLU A 176 -49.50 -60.73 0.66
N ALA A 177 -48.80 -60.26 -0.37
CA ALA A 177 -49.08 -60.57 -1.78
C ALA A 177 -48.91 -62.06 -2.12
N GLU A 178 -47.95 -62.74 -1.51
CA GLU A 178 -47.64 -64.16 -1.78
C GLU A 178 -48.60 -65.09 -0.99
N LYS A 179 -49.07 -64.66 0.19
CA LYS A 179 -50.14 -65.33 0.94
C LYS A 179 -51.48 -65.31 0.19
N GLN A 180 -51.80 -64.21 -0.49
CA GLN A 180 -53.00 -64.08 -1.30
C GLN A 180 -52.95 -64.94 -2.57
N GLN A 181 -51.77 -65.07 -3.20
CA GLN A 181 -51.58 -65.98 -4.34
C GLN A 181 -51.66 -67.45 -3.94
N ALA A 182 -51.13 -67.84 -2.78
CA ALA A 182 -51.26 -69.20 -2.26
C ALA A 182 -52.71 -69.58 -1.91
N GLN A 183 -53.52 -68.62 -1.43
CA GLN A 183 -54.96 -68.82 -1.21
C GLN A 183 -55.76 -68.92 -2.52
N GLN A 184 -55.41 -68.13 -3.54
CA GLN A 184 -56.03 -68.23 -4.86
C GLN A 184 -55.67 -69.54 -5.57
N ALA A 185 -54.43 -70.02 -5.45
CA ALA A 185 -54.01 -71.31 -5.99
C ALA A 185 -54.72 -72.49 -5.28
N LYS A 186 -54.89 -72.43 -3.95
CA LYS A 186 -55.68 -73.42 -3.20
C LYS A 186 -57.15 -73.42 -3.60
N ALA A 187 -57.75 -72.25 -3.84
CA ALA A 187 -59.14 -72.14 -4.30
C ALA A 187 -59.33 -72.67 -5.74
N GLN A 188 -58.32 -72.55 -6.59
CA GLN A 188 -58.34 -73.13 -7.95
C GLN A 188 -58.15 -74.66 -7.93
N GLN A 189 -57.35 -75.21 -7.01
CA GLN A 189 -57.23 -76.66 -6.81
C GLN A 189 -58.53 -77.28 -6.25
N THR A 190 -59.18 -76.65 -5.27
CA THR A 190 -60.50 -77.16 -4.78
C THR A 190 -61.61 -77.02 -5.82
N ALA A 191 -61.52 -76.04 -6.73
CA ALA A 191 -62.44 -75.93 -7.86
C ALA A 191 -62.15 -76.93 -9.00
N ALA A 192 -60.91 -77.41 -9.14
CA ALA A 192 -60.54 -78.47 -10.07
C ALA A 192 -60.95 -79.86 -9.52
N GLU A 193 -60.73 -80.12 -8.23
CA GLU A 193 -61.17 -81.35 -7.55
C GLU A 193 -62.71 -81.47 -7.49
N ASN A 194 -63.44 -80.35 -7.34
CA ASN A 194 -64.91 -80.33 -7.45
C ASN A 194 -65.44 -80.45 -8.90
N LYS A 195 -64.59 -80.29 -9.92
CA LYS A 195 -64.95 -80.56 -11.34
C LYS A 195 -64.63 -81.99 -11.76
N GLU A 196 -63.65 -82.64 -11.13
CA GLU A 196 -63.36 -84.06 -11.32
C GLU A 196 -64.35 -84.96 -10.54
N SER A 197 -64.71 -84.60 -9.30
CA SER A 197 -65.70 -85.35 -8.51
C SER A 197 -67.15 -85.26 -9.04
N ASN A 198 -67.47 -84.25 -9.85
CA ASN A 198 -68.79 -84.14 -10.54
C ASN A 198 -68.81 -84.79 -11.94
N LYS A 199 -67.69 -85.38 -12.39
CA LYS A 199 -67.61 -86.26 -13.57
C LYS A 199 -67.66 -87.75 -13.21
N GLU A 200 -67.48 -88.12 -11.94
CA GLU A 200 -67.54 -89.51 -11.45
C GLU A 200 -68.89 -89.91 -10.83
N ASN A 201 -69.88 -88.99 -10.70
CA ASN A 201 -71.26 -89.32 -10.27
C ASN A 201 -72.27 -89.09 -11.41
N LYS A 202 -72.15 -89.92 -12.45
CA LYS A 202 -73.24 -90.28 -13.35
C LYS A 202 -73.54 -91.77 -13.19
#